data_AF-A0A8S3PP81-F1
#
_entry.id   AF-A0A8S3PP81-F1
#
_cell.length_a   1.000
_cell.length_b   1.000
_cell.length_c   1.000
_cell.angle_alpha   90.00
_cell.angle_beta   90.00
_cell.angle_gamma   90.00
#
_symmetry.space_group_name_H-M   'P 1'
#
loop_
_entity.id
_entity.type
_entity.pdbx_description
1 polymer ?
#
loop_
_entity_poly.entity_id
_entity_poly.type
_entity_poly.pdbx_seq_one_letter_code
_entity_poly.pdbx_strand_id
1 'polypeptide(L)'
;MSHEKFTRDHTTPTARTLFADDQQETGILVLDGTYIYLQKSSHHHFQKQTYSMHKGRSLVKPMMIVATDGYILNVLGPYYADGHNNDASIIKHVFKTNADEINTWMHDDDVMVVDRGFRDAEEFLKKLNFKVEMPCFLKKGAKQQTVEERIQNTCT
;
A
#
# COMPACT_ATOMS: atom_id res chain seq x y z
N MET A 1 17.55 -1.67 7.29
CA MET A 1 18.21 -2.15 6.05
C MET A 1 18.46 -0.93 5.16
N SER A 2 19.58 -0.84 4.44
CA SER A 2 19.78 0.28 3.50
C SER A 2 18.90 0.12 2.25
N HIS A 3 18.58 1.23 1.59
CA HIS A 3 17.82 1.25 0.34
C HIS A 3 18.51 0.42 -0.76
N GLU A 4 19.82 0.60 -0.96
CA GLU A 4 20.60 -0.18 -1.95
C GLU A 4 20.51 -1.70 -1.72
N LYS A 5 20.62 -2.12 -0.45
CA LYS A 5 20.51 -3.55 -0.10
C LYS A 5 19.09 -4.06 -0.35
N PHE A 6 18.07 -3.27 -0.02
CA PHE A 6 16.68 -3.59 -0.32
C PHE A 6 16.46 -3.78 -1.82
N THR A 7 16.85 -2.79 -2.62
CA THR A 7 16.67 -2.82 -4.07
C THR A 7 17.34 -4.03 -4.67
N ARG A 8 18.59 -4.32 -4.29
CA ARG A 8 19.35 -5.45 -4.83
C ARG A 8 18.80 -6.82 -4.37
N ASP A 9 18.53 -6.98 -3.08
CA ASP A 9 18.30 -8.32 -2.50
C ASP A 9 16.82 -8.68 -2.40
N HIS A 10 15.91 -7.69 -2.37
CA HIS A 10 14.47 -7.88 -2.09
C HIS A 10 13.54 -7.36 -3.21
N THR A 11 14.10 -6.95 -4.34
CA THR A 11 13.31 -6.65 -5.55
C THR A 11 13.38 -7.82 -6.53
N THR A 12 12.28 -8.55 -6.65
CA THR A 12 12.16 -9.74 -7.49
C THR A 12 12.33 -9.43 -8.98
N PRO A 13 12.89 -10.36 -9.77
CA PRO A 13 13.00 -10.17 -11.22
C PRO A 13 11.66 -9.90 -11.89
N THR A 14 10.59 -10.61 -11.47
CA THR A 14 9.24 -10.42 -12.00
C THR A 14 8.74 -8.99 -11.77
N ALA A 15 8.90 -8.44 -10.56
CA ALA A 15 8.47 -7.07 -10.29
C ALA A 15 9.28 -6.05 -11.09
N ARG A 16 10.60 -6.27 -11.26
CA ARG A 16 11.44 -5.42 -12.11
C ARG A 16 10.91 -5.38 -13.54
N THR A 17 10.67 -6.54 -14.15
CA THR A 17 10.13 -6.62 -15.51
C THR A 17 8.76 -5.95 -15.65
N LEU A 18 7.92 -6.01 -14.62
CA LEU A 18 6.57 -5.45 -14.67
C LEU A 18 6.51 -3.94 -14.45
N PHE A 19 7.40 -3.38 -13.61
CA PHE A 19 7.23 -2.04 -13.07
C PHE A 19 8.46 -1.14 -13.14
N ALA A 20 9.61 -1.64 -13.60
CA ALA A 20 10.83 -0.88 -13.73
C ALA A 20 11.47 -1.06 -15.12
N ASP A 21 12.25 -0.06 -15.53
CA ASP A 21 13.11 -0.18 -16.70
C ASP A 21 14.44 -0.83 -16.29
N ASP A 22 14.97 -1.73 -17.12
CA ASP A 22 16.16 -2.57 -16.83
C ASP A 22 17.45 -1.79 -16.47
N GLN A 23 17.44 -0.46 -16.59
CA GLN A 23 18.59 0.41 -16.43
C GLN A 23 18.71 1.05 -15.03
N GLN A 24 17.70 0.93 -14.16
CA GLN A 24 17.66 1.68 -12.90
C GLN A 24 17.53 0.75 -11.68
N GLU A 25 18.37 0.97 -10.66
CA GLU A 25 18.21 0.36 -9.33
C GLU A 25 17.04 1.05 -8.61
N THR A 26 15.83 0.75 -9.05
CA THR A 26 14.59 1.26 -8.47
C THR A 26 14.04 0.29 -7.43
N GLY A 27 13.72 0.81 -6.25
CA GLY A 27 13.02 0.07 -5.22
C GLY A 27 11.55 -0.12 -5.58
N ILE A 28 11.05 -1.35 -5.47
CA ILE A 28 9.63 -1.65 -5.70
C ILE A 28 9.00 -2.14 -4.40
N LEU A 29 8.04 -1.37 -3.91
CA LEU A 29 7.36 -1.62 -2.64
C LEU A 29 5.90 -1.95 -2.86
N VAL A 30 5.39 -2.90 -2.09
CA VAL A 30 3.98 -3.23 -2.01
C VAL A 30 3.45 -2.70 -0.69
N LEU A 31 2.42 -1.85 -0.76
CA LEU A 31 1.79 -1.26 0.41
C LEU A 31 0.35 -1.76 0.53
N ASP A 32 0.00 -2.26 1.71
CA ASP A 32 -1.36 -2.73 1.99
C ASP A 32 -1.75 -2.53 3.46
N GLY A 33 -3.03 -2.23 3.69
CA GLY A 33 -3.61 -2.13 5.02
C GLY A 33 -4.19 -3.47 5.44
N THR A 34 -3.63 -4.09 6.48
CA THR A 34 -4.18 -5.34 7.05
C THR A 34 -4.99 -5.09 8.33
N TYR A 35 -5.60 -6.13 8.89
CA TYR A 35 -6.46 -6.04 10.06
C TYR A 35 -6.00 -6.97 11.18
N ILE A 36 -5.87 -6.41 12.38
CA ILE A 36 -5.74 -7.19 13.62
C ILE A 36 -7.10 -7.11 14.34
N TYR A 37 -7.77 -8.25 14.48
CA TYR A 37 -9.05 -8.32 15.19
C TYR A 37 -8.84 -8.29 16.70
N LEU A 38 -9.67 -7.50 17.36
CA LEU A 38 -9.64 -7.33 18.80
C LEU A 38 -10.89 -7.93 19.43
N GLN A 39 -10.72 -8.45 20.65
CA GLN A 39 -11.84 -8.82 21.50
C GLN A 39 -12.56 -7.57 22.00
N LYS A 40 -13.83 -7.74 22.40
CA LYS A 40 -14.62 -6.65 22.98
C LYS A 40 -13.91 -6.13 24.23
N SER A 41 -13.69 -4.81 24.28
CA SER A 41 -13.12 -4.13 25.42
C SER A 41 -14.21 -3.58 26.35
N SER A 42 -13.95 -3.60 27.66
CA SER A 42 -14.76 -2.88 28.65
C SER A 42 -14.55 -1.36 28.61
N HIS A 43 -13.46 -0.90 27.98
CA HIS A 43 -13.19 0.52 27.79
C HIS A 43 -14.03 1.07 26.63
N HIS A 44 -15.18 1.66 26.94
CA HIS A 44 -16.15 2.14 25.95
C HIS A 44 -15.56 3.08 24.89
N HIS A 45 -14.64 3.97 25.28
CA HIS A 45 -13.97 4.88 24.35
C HIS A 45 -13.14 4.12 23.32
N PHE A 46 -12.24 3.25 23.78
CA PHE A 46 -11.40 2.41 22.93
C PHE A 46 -12.23 1.45 22.07
N GLN A 47 -13.29 0.87 22.64
CA GLN A 47 -14.23 0.01 21.92
C GLN A 47 -14.87 0.74 20.73
N LYS A 48 -15.25 2.01 20.89
CA LYS A 48 -15.80 2.82 19.79
C LYS A 48 -14.75 3.13 18.72
N GLN A 49 -13.53 3.51 19.10
CA GLN A 49 -12.47 3.84 18.16
C GLN A 49 -12.01 2.63 17.33
N THR A 50 -12.02 1.44 17.92
CA THR A 50 -11.61 0.20 17.24
C THR A 50 -12.74 -0.48 16.48
N TYR A 51 -14.00 -0.09 16.66
CA TYR A 51 -15.11 -0.77 15.99
C TYR A 51 -15.23 -0.35 14.52
N SER A 52 -14.97 -1.28 13.61
CA SER A 52 -15.18 -1.07 12.19
C SER A 52 -16.63 -1.34 11.81
N MET A 53 -17.34 -0.33 11.35
CA MET A 53 -18.70 -0.51 10.79
C MET A 53 -18.70 -1.41 9.55
N HIS A 54 -17.66 -1.28 8.69
CA HIS A 54 -17.55 -2.06 7.46
C HIS A 54 -17.31 -3.56 7.72
N LYS A 55 -16.58 -3.91 8.78
CA LYS A 55 -16.30 -5.31 9.15
C LYS A 55 -17.22 -5.85 10.25
N GLY A 56 -18.03 -5.00 10.88
CA GLY A 56 -18.93 -5.36 11.97
C GLY A 56 -18.23 -5.87 13.23
N ARG A 57 -16.98 -5.47 13.48
CA ARG A 57 -16.19 -5.91 14.65
C ARG A 57 -15.06 -4.96 14.99
N SER A 58 -14.55 -5.11 16.21
CA SER A 58 -13.36 -4.40 16.68
C SER A 58 -12.10 -4.88 15.97
N LEU A 59 -11.35 -3.93 15.45
CA LEU A 59 -10.07 -4.15 14.79
C LEU A 59 -9.19 -2.90 14.88
N VAL A 60 -7.91 -3.09 14.63
CA VAL A 60 -6.99 -2.03 14.28
C VAL A 60 -6.32 -2.34 12.95
N LYS A 61 -5.79 -1.32 12.30
CA LYS A 61 -5.21 -1.40 10.97
C LYS A 61 -3.73 -1.08 11.02
N PRO A 62 -2.82 -2.07 10.97
CA PRO A 62 -1.44 -1.78 10.61
C PRO A 62 -1.31 -1.60 9.09
N MET A 63 -0.46 -0.66 8.68
CA MET A 63 -0.09 -0.44 7.28
C MET A 63 1.23 -1.14 7.02
N MET A 64 1.20 -2.15 6.15
CA MET A 64 2.34 -2.98 5.81
C MET A 64 3.11 -2.35 4.66
N ILE A 65 4.43 -2.25 4.82
CA ILE A 65 5.35 -1.90 3.74
C ILE A 65 6.21 -3.14 3.51
N VAL A 66 6.05 -3.74 2.33
CA VAL A 66 6.59 -5.05 2.02
C VAL A 66 7.37 -4.98 0.71
N ALA A 67 8.48 -5.70 0.66
CA ALA A 67 9.21 -5.91 -0.57
C ALA A 67 8.51 -6.92 -1.48
N THR A 68 8.90 -6.97 -2.74
CA THR A 68 8.22 -7.83 -3.73
C THR A 68 8.45 -9.34 -3.54
N ASP A 69 9.43 -9.72 -2.72
CA ASP A 69 9.67 -11.11 -2.30
C ASP A 69 8.92 -11.49 -1.00
N GLY A 70 8.15 -10.56 -0.44
CA GLY A 70 7.41 -10.75 0.81
C GLY A 70 8.18 -10.34 2.07
N TYR A 71 9.41 -9.84 1.96
CA TYR A 71 10.14 -9.32 3.11
C TYR A 71 9.44 -8.08 3.68
N ILE A 72 9.09 -8.12 4.96
CA ILE A 72 8.43 -6.99 5.63
C ILE A 72 9.48 -5.94 5.98
N LEU A 73 9.40 -4.79 5.32
CA LEU A 73 10.32 -3.66 5.53
C LEU A 73 9.93 -2.85 6.75
N ASN A 74 8.63 -2.54 6.87
CA ASN A 74 8.10 -1.84 8.03
C ASN A 74 6.61 -2.14 8.25
N VAL A 75 6.14 -1.90 9.46
CA VAL A 75 4.74 -2.01 9.88
C VAL A 75 4.36 -0.74 10.62
N LEU A 76 3.56 0.12 9.97
CA LEU A 76 3.17 1.41 10.51
C LEU A 76 1.82 1.33 11.24
N GLY A 77 1.67 2.13 12.30
CA GLY A 77 0.47 2.19 13.13
C GLY A 77 0.66 1.49 14.49
N PRO A 78 -0.36 0.81 15.03
CA PRO A 78 -1.67 0.51 14.43
C PRO A 78 -2.65 1.70 14.44
N TYR A 79 -3.45 1.83 13.37
CA TYR A 79 -4.48 2.86 13.22
C TYR A 79 -5.86 2.37 13.69
N TYR A 80 -6.67 3.28 14.21
CA TYR A 80 -8.05 3.00 14.65
C TYR A 80 -8.99 2.72 13.47
N ALA A 81 -10.11 2.05 13.74
CA ALA A 81 -11.13 1.72 12.73
C ALA A 81 -12.32 2.70 12.74
N ASP A 82 -12.07 3.93 13.17
CA ASP A 82 -13.04 5.00 13.46
C ASP A 82 -13.58 5.75 12.22
N GLY A 83 -13.40 5.18 11.02
CA GLY A 83 -13.85 5.76 9.75
C GLY A 83 -12.94 6.82 9.17
N HIS A 84 -12.01 7.40 9.94
CA HIS A 84 -11.09 8.44 9.46
C HIS A 84 -9.80 7.86 8.88
N ASN A 85 -9.46 6.62 9.25
CA ASN A 85 -8.24 5.92 8.85
C ASN A 85 -8.52 4.91 7.73
N ASN A 86 -8.77 5.41 6.52
CA ASN A 86 -8.71 4.61 5.29
C ASN A 86 -7.28 4.58 4.73
N ASP A 87 -7.00 3.68 3.78
CA ASP A 87 -5.63 3.43 3.32
C ASP A 87 -4.97 4.68 2.72
N ALA A 88 -5.72 5.43 1.91
CA ALA A 88 -5.28 6.73 1.37
C ALA A 88 -4.98 7.79 2.45
N SER A 89 -5.78 7.85 3.51
CA SER A 89 -5.57 8.81 4.61
C SER A 89 -4.37 8.42 5.48
N ILE A 90 -4.19 7.13 5.73
CA ILE A 90 -3.07 6.59 6.50
C ILE A 90 -1.77 6.90 5.77
N ILE A 91 -1.67 6.58 4.47
CA ILE A 91 -0.42 6.80 3.74
C ILE A 91 -0.07 8.29 3.64
N LYS A 92 -1.07 9.16 3.45
CA LYS A 92 -0.87 10.62 3.49
C LYS A 92 -0.33 11.08 4.84
N HIS A 93 -0.85 10.52 5.94
CA HIS A 93 -0.36 10.85 7.27
C HIS A 93 1.10 10.42 7.44
N VAL A 94 1.42 9.17 7.08
CA VAL A 94 2.76 8.58 7.13
C VAL A 94 3.81 9.46 6.44
N PHE A 95 3.59 9.85 5.19
CA PHE A 95 4.54 10.69 4.46
C PHE A 95 4.57 12.14 4.97
N LYS A 96 3.45 12.69 5.43
CA LYS A 96 3.42 14.06 5.99
C LYS A 96 4.14 14.19 7.32
N THR A 97 4.06 13.17 8.17
CA THR A 97 4.73 13.17 9.48
C THR A 97 6.13 12.57 9.44
N ASN A 98 6.56 12.06 8.28
CA ASN A 98 7.77 11.26 8.14
C ASN A 98 7.80 10.11 9.17
N ALA A 99 6.67 9.39 9.30
CA ALA A 99 6.54 8.29 10.24
C ALA A 99 7.63 7.24 9.97
N ASP A 100 8.35 6.85 11.02
CA ASP A 100 9.51 5.96 10.97
C ASP A 100 10.56 6.34 9.91
N GLU A 101 10.75 7.65 9.67
CA GLU A 101 11.77 8.19 8.78
C GLU A 101 11.64 7.72 7.31
N ILE A 102 10.42 7.34 6.89
CA ILE A 102 10.15 6.78 5.56
C ILE A 102 10.58 7.72 4.42
N ASN A 103 10.44 9.04 4.57
CA ASN A 103 10.85 10.00 3.54
C ASN A 103 12.37 10.07 3.37
N THR A 104 13.12 9.67 4.40
CA THR A 104 14.58 9.64 4.37
C THR A 104 15.10 8.33 3.81
N TRP A 105 14.33 7.24 3.99
CA TRP A 105 14.70 5.92 3.52
C TRP A 105 14.34 5.67 2.05
N MET A 106 13.20 6.20 1.60
CA MET A 106 12.73 6.06 0.22
C MET A 106 13.48 7.01 -0.72
N HIS A 107 13.69 6.59 -1.96
CA HIS A 107 14.31 7.42 -3.01
C HIS A 107 13.26 7.89 -4.03
N ASP A 108 13.53 9.02 -4.67
CA ASP A 108 12.77 9.49 -5.83
C ASP A 108 12.72 8.39 -6.91
N ASP A 109 11.62 8.33 -7.66
CA ASP A 109 11.32 7.32 -8.68
C ASP A 109 11.09 5.88 -8.18
N ASP A 110 11.19 5.61 -6.86
CA ASP A 110 10.75 4.33 -6.30
C ASP A 110 9.28 4.06 -6.65
N VAL A 111 8.98 2.78 -6.89
CA VAL A 111 7.65 2.32 -7.29
C VAL A 111 6.87 1.86 -6.07
N MET A 112 5.69 2.45 -5.90
CA MET A 112 4.69 2.02 -4.94
C MET A 112 3.58 1.27 -5.66
N VAL A 113 3.56 -0.05 -5.47
CA VAL A 113 2.47 -0.93 -5.90
C VAL A 113 1.41 -0.92 -4.81
N VAL A 114 0.22 -0.43 -5.16
CA VAL A 114 -0.90 -0.22 -4.24
C VAL A 114 -2.20 -0.76 -4.82
N ASP A 115 -3.15 -1.07 -3.94
CA ASP A 115 -4.49 -1.46 -4.35
C ASP A 115 -5.40 -0.23 -4.58
N ARG A 116 -6.68 -0.48 -4.87
CA ARG A 116 -7.68 0.58 -5.12
C ARG A 116 -7.99 1.45 -3.89
N GLY A 117 -7.76 0.95 -2.67
CA GLY A 117 -7.97 1.70 -1.42
C GLY A 117 -7.10 2.96 -1.32
N PHE A 118 -5.99 3.02 -2.08
CA PHE A 118 -5.06 4.14 -2.13
C PHE A 118 -5.36 5.17 -3.22
N ARG A 119 -6.44 4.99 -4.00
CA ARG A 119 -6.76 5.86 -5.15
C ARG A 119 -6.71 7.35 -4.82
N ASP A 120 -7.28 7.73 -3.67
CA ASP A 120 -7.34 9.14 -3.28
C ASP A 120 -5.99 9.70 -2.82
N ALA A 121 -4.94 8.86 -2.71
CA ALA A 121 -3.57 9.24 -2.40
C ALA A 121 -2.62 9.24 -3.62
N GLU A 122 -3.05 8.71 -4.77
CA GLU A 122 -2.20 8.60 -5.97
C GLU A 122 -1.56 9.95 -6.37
N GLU A 123 -2.36 11.01 -6.49
CA GLU A 123 -1.86 12.34 -6.85
C GLU A 123 -0.87 12.90 -5.81
N PHE A 124 -1.08 12.58 -4.54
CA PHE A 124 -0.20 13.01 -3.47
C PHE A 124 1.16 12.30 -3.54
N LEU A 125 1.17 10.98 -3.75
CA LEU A 125 2.40 10.19 -3.86
C LEU A 125 3.20 10.58 -5.11
N LYS A 126 2.53 10.83 -6.24
CA LYS A 126 3.18 11.34 -7.46
C LYS A 126 3.82 12.72 -7.27
N LYS A 127 3.23 13.60 -6.43
CA LYS A 127 3.83 14.89 -6.06
C LYS A 127 5.08 14.77 -5.20
N LEU A 128 5.29 13.60 -4.57
CA LEU A 128 6.51 13.26 -3.85
C LEU A 128 7.54 12.54 -4.74
N ASN A 129 7.39 12.62 -6.07
CA ASN A 129 8.25 11.97 -7.06
C ASN A 129 8.26 10.43 -7.02
N PHE A 130 7.24 9.80 -6.42
CA PHE A 130 7.09 8.34 -6.50
C PHE A 130 6.31 7.92 -7.74
N LYS A 131 6.72 6.79 -8.31
CA LYS A 131 5.90 6.07 -9.30
C LYS A 131 4.83 5.29 -8.55
N VAL A 132 3.58 5.41 -8.97
CA VAL A 132 2.46 4.74 -8.30
C VAL A 132 1.79 3.82 -9.30
N GLU A 133 1.91 2.53 -9.03
CA GLU A 133 1.31 1.47 -9.82
C GLU A 133 0.11 0.90 -9.08
N MET A 134 -1.05 1.00 -9.70
CA MET A 134 -2.30 0.43 -9.19
C MET A 134 -2.79 -0.59 -10.21
N PRO A 135 -2.49 -1.88 -10.04
CA PRO A 135 -2.91 -2.92 -10.98
C PRO A 135 -4.44 -2.89 -11.16
N CYS A 136 -4.89 -2.31 -12.27
CA CYS A 136 -6.29 -2.12 -12.58
C CYS A 136 -6.69 -3.09 -13.69
N PHE A 137 -7.58 -4.03 -13.39
CA PHE A 137 -8.19 -4.88 -14.42
C PHE A 137 -9.10 -4.10 -15.39
N LEU A 138 -9.46 -2.86 -15.08
CA LEU A 138 -10.40 -2.04 -15.85
C LEU A 138 -9.82 -0.64 -16.11
N LYS A 139 -9.94 -0.17 -17.35
CA LYS A 139 -9.62 1.22 -17.70
C LYS A 139 -10.49 2.17 -16.87
N LYS A 140 -9.95 3.35 -16.56
CA LYS A 140 -10.66 4.38 -15.79
C LYS A 140 -11.99 4.72 -16.47
N GLY A 141 -13.10 4.45 -15.78
CA GLY A 141 -14.47 4.65 -16.28
C GLY A 141 -15.16 3.41 -16.85
N ALA A 142 -14.45 2.31 -17.06
CA ALA A 142 -15.05 1.03 -17.47
C ALA A 142 -15.65 0.29 -16.27
N LYS A 143 -16.90 -0.18 -16.42
CA LYS A 143 -17.56 -1.02 -15.40
C LYS A 143 -17.24 -2.51 -15.56
N GLN A 144 -16.86 -2.93 -16.76
CA GLN A 144 -16.57 -4.31 -17.11
C GLN A 144 -15.57 -4.34 -18.28
N GLN A 145 -14.73 -5.38 -18.33
CA GLN A 145 -13.87 -5.68 -19.47
C GLN A 145 -14.75 -6.16 -20.63
N THR A 146 -14.33 -5.94 -21.87
CA THR A 146 -14.96 -6.67 -22.99
C THR A 146 -14.68 -8.17 -22.87
N VAL A 147 -15.42 -8.98 -23.62
CA VAL A 147 -15.17 -10.44 -23.66
C VAL A 147 -13.75 -10.72 -24.16
N GLU A 148 -13.25 -9.95 -25.14
CA GLU A 148 -11.87 -10.11 -25.62
C GLU A 148 -10.82 -9.71 -24.56
N GLU A 149 -11.00 -8.59 -23.88
CA GLU A 149 -10.09 -8.13 -22.82
C GLU A 149 -10.03 -9.13 -21.65
N ARG A 150 -11.14 -9.81 -21.33
CA ARG A 150 -11.16 -10.89 -20.34
C ARG A 150 -10.29 -12.07 -20.75
N ILE A 151 -10.46 -12.55 -21.98
CA ILE A 151 -9.73 -13.72 -22.48
C ILE A 151 -8.22 -13.46 -22.48
N GLN A 152 -7.82 -12.22 -22.79
CA GLN A 152 -6.42 -11.81 -22.85
C GLN A 152 -5.79 -11.61 -21.46
N ASN A 153 -6.57 -11.18 -20.46
CA ASN A 153 -6.08 -10.88 -19.10
C ASN A 153 -6.27 -12.04 -18.09
N THR A 154 -6.76 -13.21 -18.50
CA THR A 154 -6.97 -14.36 -17.58
C THR A 154 -5.75 -15.26 -17.45
N CYS A 155 -4.74 -15.12 -18.32
CA CYS A 155 -3.51 -15.93 -18.29
C CYS A 155 -2.27 -15.07 -18.60
N THR A 156 -1.78 -14.35 -17.60
CA THR A 156 -0.37 -13.94 -17.47
C THR A 156 -0.02 -13.91 -15.99
#